data_AF-A0A0W0SK05-F1
#
_entry.id   AF-A0A0W0SK05-F1
#
_cell.length_a   1.000
_cell.length_b   1.000
_cell.length_c   1.000
_cell.angle_alpha   90.00
_cell.angle_beta   90.00
_cell.angle_gamma   90.00
#
_symmetry.space_group_name_H-M   'P 1'
#
loop_
_entity.id
_entity.type
_entity.pdbx_description
1 polymer ?
#
loop_
_entity_poly.entity_id
_entity_poly.type
_entity_poly.pdbx_seq_one_letter_code
_entity_poly.pdbx_strand_id
1 'polypeptide(L)'
;MRILIGLVSIVLIHLAFAGNLGCVNNPDLQASRSKELQTLLEADQKDRESDWSQLTPEELQQIEENDLNRRKRVGEIFGEGCISTSKDYFAAYLIYQHGDIPDHYYQAFLFALRAAEHHHQEGGQSTANALDRYLISIGHRQLFGTQYFSESLGGCFCIEPVEASFPDTIRLSHAHQSLQERYDKLALINEGKQCSNQDCEHDLKPSPKGTVPGFW
;
A
#
# COMPACT_ATOMS: atom_id res chain seq x y z
N MET A 1 68.11 -27.96 -30.91
CA MET A 1 66.65 -28.11 -31.10
C MET A 1 66.01 -28.19 -29.71
N ARG A 2 65.49 -27.07 -29.17
CA ARG A 2 64.81 -27.02 -27.87
C ARG A 2 63.34 -26.70 -28.14
N ILE A 3 62.45 -27.63 -27.80
CA ILE A 3 61.01 -27.49 -27.95
C ILE A 3 60.49 -26.79 -26.68
N LEU A 4 60.05 -25.54 -26.79
CA LEU A 4 59.25 -24.89 -25.76
C LEU A 4 57.82 -25.43 -25.85
N ILE A 5 57.38 -26.15 -24.82
CA ILE A 5 55.98 -26.52 -24.65
C ILE A 5 55.33 -25.39 -23.84
N GLY A 6 54.55 -24.55 -24.51
CA GLY A 6 53.73 -23.54 -23.86
C GLY A 6 52.55 -24.19 -23.16
N LEU A 7 52.49 -24.06 -21.83
CA LEU A 7 51.31 -24.40 -21.03
C LEU A 7 50.24 -23.34 -21.26
N VAL A 8 49.20 -23.68 -22.02
CA VAL A 8 47.97 -22.89 -22.09
C VAL A 8 47.14 -23.24 -20.86
N SER A 9 47.20 -22.37 -19.84
CA SER A 9 46.28 -22.45 -18.70
C SER A 9 44.88 -22.07 -19.17
N ILE A 10 44.02 -23.06 -19.37
CA ILE A 10 42.59 -22.85 -19.58
C ILE A 10 41.99 -22.42 -18.23
N VAL A 11 41.72 -21.13 -18.09
CA VAL A 11 40.93 -20.60 -16.97
C VAL A 11 39.48 -21.02 -17.20
N LEU A 12 39.06 -22.10 -16.56
CA LEU A 12 37.65 -22.50 -16.45
C LEU A 12 36.94 -21.46 -15.56
N ILE A 13 36.33 -20.46 -16.19
CA ILE A 13 35.35 -19.60 -15.54
C ILE A 13 34.14 -20.48 -15.25
N HIS A 14 34.04 -20.99 -14.02
CA HIS A 14 32.78 -21.52 -13.52
C HIS A 14 31.78 -20.37 -13.46
N LEU A 15 30.97 -20.24 -14.51
CA LEU A 15 29.66 -19.61 -14.41
C LEU A 15 28.88 -20.46 -13.41
N ALA A 16 28.99 -20.11 -12.13
CA ALA A 16 28.02 -20.55 -11.15
C ALA A 16 26.67 -20.08 -11.67
N PHE A 17 25.87 -20.99 -12.23
CA PHE A 17 24.46 -20.75 -12.41
C PHE A 17 23.95 -20.33 -11.05
N ALA A 18 23.55 -19.06 -10.91
CA ALA A 18 22.83 -18.58 -9.75
C ALA A 18 21.63 -19.53 -9.61
N GLY A 19 21.69 -20.45 -8.64
CA GLY A 19 20.58 -21.35 -8.35
C GLY A 19 19.34 -20.49 -8.16
N ASN A 20 18.19 -20.91 -8.68
CA ASN A 20 16.93 -20.15 -8.67
C ASN A 20 16.73 -19.40 -7.34
N LEU A 21 17.12 -18.12 -7.30
CA LEU A 21 17.08 -17.27 -6.10
C LEU A 21 15.67 -16.76 -5.81
N GLY A 22 14.72 -17.01 -6.72
CA GLY A 22 13.34 -16.56 -6.63
C GLY A 22 12.34 -17.72 -6.65
N CYS A 23 11.06 -17.38 -6.48
CA CYS A 23 9.98 -18.36 -6.46
C CYS A 23 9.66 -18.99 -7.82
N VAL A 24 10.28 -18.50 -8.90
CA VAL A 24 10.14 -19.07 -10.23
C VAL A 24 10.61 -20.54 -10.23
N ASN A 25 9.68 -21.46 -10.45
CA ASN A 25 9.87 -22.91 -10.38
C ASN A 25 10.30 -23.45 -8.99
N ASN A 26 10.02 -22.71 -7.92
CA ASN A 26 10.29 -23.16 -6.55
C ASN A 26 9.00 -23.08 -5.69
N PRO A 27 8.11 -24.08 -5.79
CA PRO A 27 6.82 -24.07 -5.11
C PRO A 27 6.93 -24.10 -3.58
N ASP A 28 7.96 -24.74 -3.03
CA ASP A 28 8.19 -24.79 -1.58
C ASP A 28 8.58 -23.40 -1.05
N LEU A 29 9.47 -22.69 -1.77
CA LEU A 29 9.80 -21.31 -1.44
C LEU A 29 8.57 -20.41 -1.60
N GLN A 30 7.80 -20.55 -2.67
CA GLN A 30 6.55 -19.80 -2.86
C GLN A 30 5.60 -20.00 -1.68
N ALA A 31 5.34 -21.25 -1.27
CA ALA A 31 4.48 -21.56 -0.13
C ALA A 31 5.02 -20.97 1.18
N SER A 32 6.34 -21.03 1.39
CA SER A 32 6.99 -20.42 2.55
C SER A 32 6.82 -18.90 2.58
N ARG A 33 6.97 -18.21 1.43
CA ARG A 33 6.87 -16.75 1.33
C ARG A 33 5.42 -16.27 1.45
N SER A 34 4.46 -16.99 0.86
CA SER A 34 3.04 -16.73 1.07
C SER A 34 2.68 -16.83 2.56
N LYS A 35 3.18 -17.85 3.28
CA LYS A 35 2.97 -17.97 4.73
C LYS A 35 3.61 -16.81 5.49
N GLU A 36 4.83 -16.43 5.14
CA GLU A 36 5.54 -15.31 5.75
C GLU A 36 4.78 -13.99 5.58
N LEU A 37 4.24 -13.71 4.39
CA LEU A 37 3.41 -12.52 4.14
C LEU A 37 2.19 -12.46 5.07
N GLN A 38 1.52 -13.59 5.32
CA GLN A 38 0.38 -13.63 6.25
C GLN A 38 0.85 -13.36 7.69
N THR A 39 1.99 -13.90 8.11
CA THR A 39 2.55 -13.59 9.44
C THR A 39 2.94 -12.13 9.58
N LEU A 40 3.51 -11.51 8.54
CA LEU A 40 3.82 -10.07 8.54
C LEU A 40 2.54 -9.23 8.64
N LEU A 41 1.49 -9.62 7.92
CA LEU A 41 0.17 -8.98 7.98
C LEU A 41 -0.46 -9.11 9.36
N GLU A 42 -0.46 -10.30 9.96
CA GLU A 42 -1.00 -10.52 11.30
C GLU A 42 -0.30 -9.63 12.34
N ALA A 43 1.04 -9.54 12.27
CA ALA A 43 1.82 -8.66 13.13
C ALA A 43 1.52 -7.17 12.87
N ASP A 44 1.33 -6.79 11.61
CA ASP A 44 0.92 -5.43 11.23
C ASP A 44 -0.44 -5.06 11.82
N GLN A 45 -1.45 -5.91 11.66
CA GLN A 45 -2.79 -5.64 12.17
C GLN A 45 -2.84 -5.68 13.70
N LYS A 46 -2.00 -6.50 14.34
CA LYS A 46 -1.89 -6.53 15.81
C LYS A 46 -1.45 -5.19 16.41
N ASP A 47 -0.54 -4.47 15.75
CA ASP A 47 -0.14 -3.12 16.18
C ASP A 47 -1.34 -2.13 16.16
N ARG A 48 -2.44 -2.48 15.49
CA ARG A 48 -3.63 -1.63 15.25
C ARG A 48 -4.83 -2.01 16.11
N GLU A 49 -4.69 -3.04 16.95
CA GLU A 49 -5.74 -3.45 17.89
C GLU A 49 -5.83 -2.54 19.13
N SER A 50 -4.74 -1.80 19.45
CA SER A 50 -4.69 -0.88 20.58
C SER A 50 -5.58 0.35 20.38
N ASP A 51 -5.93 1.02 21.48
CA ASP A 51 -6.54 2.36 21.40
C ASP A 51 -5.43 3.40 21.13
N TRP A 52 -5.38 3.88 19.89
CA TRP A 52 -4.34 4.82 19.44
C TRP A 52 -4.41 6.18 20.15
N SER A 53 -5.54 6.52 20.81
CA SER A 53 -5.65 7.74 21.61
C SER A 53 -4.86 7.68 22.92
N GLN A 54 -4.40 6.50 23.34
CA GLN A 54 -3.70 6.25 24.60
C GLN A 54 -2.22 5.90 24.43
N LEU A 55 -1.72 5.80 23.18
CA LEU A 55 -0.34 5.40 22.91
C LEU A 55 0.65 6.49 23.32
N THR A 56 1.78 6.08 23.92
CA THR A 56 2.89 6.99 24.19
C THR A 56 3.67 7.30 22.89
N PRO A 57 4.44 8.40 22.86
CA PRO A 57 5.32 8.69 21.72
C PRO A 57 6.29 7.54 21.39
N GLU A 58 6.81 6.84 22.41
CA GLU A 58 7.70 5.70 22.24
C GLU A 58 6.97 4.50 21.60
N GLU A 59 5.71 4.25 21.99
CA GLU A 59 4.89 3.20 21.38
C GLU A 59 4.56 3.53 19.91
N LEU A 60 4.26 4.79 19.60
CA LEU A 60 4.04 5.26 18.23
C LEU A 60 5.31 5.08 17.37
N GLN A 61 6.47 5.50 17.89
CA GLN A 61 7.74 5.30 17.22
C GLN A 61 8.03 3.80 16.98
N GLN A 62 7.72 2.94 17.94
CA GLN A 62 7.91 1.50 17.79
C GLN A 62 7.04 0.92 16.66
N ILE A 63 5.79 1.39 16.51
CA ILE A 63 4.91 0.98 15.41
C ILE A 63 5.49 1.45 14.07
N GLU A 64 5.99 2.68 13.97
CA GLU A 64 6.62 3.20 12.75
C GLU A 64 7.87 2.38 12.35
N GLU A 65 8.71 2.01 13.32
CA GLU A 65 9.86 1.14 13.10
C GLU A 65 9.45 -0.26 12.64
N ASN A 66 8.38 -0.81 13.23
CA ASN A 66 7.81 -2.09 12.81
C ASN A 66 7.30 -2.03 11.37
N ASP A 67 6.58 -0.96 11.00
CA ASP A 67 6.09 -0.74 9.64
C ASP A 67 7.23 -0.67 8.63
N LEU A 68 8.28 0.07 8.95
CA LEU A 68 9.48 0.16 8.10
C LEU A 68 10.10 -1.22 7.87
N ASN A 69 10.26 -2.02 8.93
CA ASN A 69 10.84 -3.35 8.84
C ASN A 69 9.95 -4.30 8.01
N ARG A 70 8.64 -4.26 8.20
CA ARG A 70 7.69 -5.06 7.40
C ARG A 70 7.70 -4.63 5.93
N ARG A 71 7.68 -3.32 5.62
CA ARG A 71 7.75 -2.81 4.24
C ARG A 71 9.02 -3.27 3.53
N LYS A 72 10.18 -3.15 4.20
CA LYS A 72 11.45 -3.67 3.67
C LYS A 72 11.35 -5.15 3.35
N ARG A 73 10.80 -5.94 4.27
CA ARG A 73 10.69 -7.39 4.10
C ARG A 73 9.75 -7.79 2.97
N VAL A 74 8.60 -7.13 2.84
CA VAL A 74 7.69 -7.33 1.70
C VAL A 74 8.37 -6.94 0.38
N GLY A 75 9.16 -5.87 0.37
CA GLY A 75 9.96 -5.46 -0.79
C GLY A 75 10.97 -6.53 -1.23
N GLU A 76 11.63 -7.21 -0.28
CA GLU A 76 12.51 -8.35 -0.57
C GLU A 76 11.73 -9.53 -1.18
N ILE A 77 10.60 -9.91 -0.58
CA ILE A 77 9.73 -10.99 -1.09
C ILE A 77 9.20 -10.66 -2.50
N PHE A 78 8.90 -9.39 -2.76
CA PHE A 78 8.53 -8.92 -4.09
C PHE A 78 9.69 -9.06 -5.07
N GLY A 79 10.91 -8.67 -4.68
CA GLY A 79 12.13 -8.82 -5.49
C GLY A 79 12.49 -10.27 -5.80
N GLU A 80 12.12 -11.21 -4.93
CA GLU A 80 12.24 -12.66 -5.17
C GLU A 80 11.19 -13.20 -6.16
N GLY A 81 10.22 -12.39 -6.57
CA GLY A 81 9.12 -12.82 -7.43
C GLY A 81 8.11 -13.72 -6.74
N CYS A 82 7.93 -13.56 -5.42
CA CYS A 82 7.21 -14.49 -4.56
C CYS A 82 5.81 -14.02 -4.12
N ILE A 83 5.32 -12.90 -4.65
CA ILE A 83 3.93 -12.43 -4.42
C ILE A 83 3.10 -12.90 -5.62
N SER A 84 2.22 -13.89 -5.44
CA SER A 84 1.57 -14.58 -6.57
C SER A 84 0.06 -14.73 -6.46
N THR A 85 -0.50 -14.83 -5.26
CA THR A 85 -1.95 -15.01 -5.05
C THR A 85 -2.62 -13.71 -4.61
N SER A 86 -3.95 -13.59 -4.79
CA SER A 86 -4.69 -12.42 -4.25
C SER A 86 -4.47 -12.19 -2.76
N LYS A 87 -4.30 -13.25 -1.97
CA LYS A 87 -4.01 -13.15 -0.54
C LYS A 87 -2.62 -12.59 -0.25
N ASP A 88 -1.63 -12.94 -1.07
CA ASP A 88 -0.28 -12.40 -0.97
C ASP A 88 -0.29 -10.90 -1.31
N TYR A 89 -0.96 -10.55 -2.40
CA TYR A 89 -1.12 -9.15 -2.83
C TYR A 89 -1.89 -8.32 -1.81
N PHE A 90 -2.94 -8.86 -1.20
CA PHE A 90 -3.70 -8.17 -0.17
C PHE A 90 -2.85 -7.91 1.08
N ALA A 91 -2.08 -8.91 1.53
CA ALA A 91 -1.14 -8.74 2.63
C ALA A 91 -0.08 -7.66 2.32
N ALA A 92 0.48 -7.69 1.11
CA ALA A 92 1.45 -6.69 0.67
C ALA A 92 0.85 -5.27 0.58
N TYR A 93 -0.38 -5.14 0.08
CA TYR A 93 -1.12 -3.87 0.07
C TYR A 93 -1.28 -3.31 1.48
N LEU A 94 -1.76 -4.11 2.44
CA LEU A 94 -2.01 -3.63 3.79
C LEU A 94 -0.73 -3.12 4.46
N ILE A 95 0.39 -3.83 4.28
CA ILE A 95 1.68 -3.40 4.81
C ILE A 95 2.18 -2.13 4.12
N TYR A 96 2.06 -2.03 2.78
CA TYR A 96 2.55 -0.87 2.04
C TYR A 96 1.69 0.39 2.20
N GLN A 97 0.37 0.27 2.46
CA GLN A 97 -0.47 1.45 2.69
C GLN A 97 -0.09 2.23 3.95
N HIS A 98 0.61 1.58 4.89
CA HIS A 98 1.21 2.17 6.09
C HIS A 98 2.59 2.78 5.84
N GLY A 99 2.93 3.04 4.57
CA GLY A 99 4.08 3.83 4.18
C GLY A 99 3.95 5.32 4.49
N ASP A 100 5.01 6.04 4.18
CA ASP A 100 5.30 7.42 4.52
C ASP A 100 5.80 8.27 3.32
N ILE A 101 5.90 7.67 2.13
CA ILE A 101 6.29 8.37 0.89
C ILE A 101 5.38 7.97 -0.27
N PRO A 102 5.27 8.81 -1.32
CA PRO A 102 4.39 8.55 -2.47
C PRO A 102 4.59 7.17 -3.13
N ASP A 103 5.84 6.72 -3.29
CA ASP A 103 6.15 5.41 -3.88
C ASP A 103 5.54 4.24 -3.10
N HIS A 104 5.46 4.35 -1.77
CA HIS A 104 4.83 3.32 -0.95
C HIS A 104 3.33 3.22 -1.23
N TYR A 105 2.62 4.35 -1.30
CA TYR A 105 1.20 4.37 -1.59
C TYR A 105 0.89 3.93 -3.02
N TYR A 106 1.72 4.32 -3.99
CA TYR A 106 1.58 3.85 -5.37
C TYR A 106 1.79 2.34 -5.48
N GLN A 107 2.81 1.80 -4.82
CA GLN A 107 3.04 0.36 -4.77
C GLN A 107 1.89 -0.38 -4.06
N ALA A 108 1.34 0.19 -2.97
CA ALA A 108 0.15 -0.34 -2.31
C ALA A 108 -1.05 -0.40 -3.27
N PHE A 109 -1.24 0.63 -4.09
CA PHE A 109 -2.30 0.68 -5.11
C PHE A 109 -2.12 -0.43 -6.16
N LEU A 110 -0.90 -0.67 -6.65
CA LEU A 110 -0.63 -1.76 -7.58
C LEU A 110 -0.90 -3.14 -6.95
N PHE A 111 -0.53 -3.34 -5.69
CA PHE A 111 -0.85 -4.57 -4.97
C PHE A 111 -2.35 -4.73 -4.75
N ALA A 112 -3.08 -3.66 -4.42
CA ALA A 112 -4.53 -3.70 -4.27
C ALA A 112 -5.24 -4.06 -5.58
N LEU A 113 -4.79 -3.53 -6.71
CA LEU A 113 -5.29 -3.91 -8.03
C LEU A 113 -5.13 -5.41 -8.29
N ARG A 114 -3.93 -5.96 -8.04
CA ARG A 114 -3.66 -7.40 -8.18
C ARG A 114 -4.46 -8.25 -7.21
N ALA A 115 -4.66 -7.79 -5.99
CA ALA A 115 -5.51 -8.47 -5.02
C ALA A 115 -6.97 -8.58 -5.52
N ALA A 116 -7.47 -7.52 -6.17
CA ALA A 116 -8.83 -7.45 -6.72
C ALA A 116 -9.07 -8.33 -7.96
N GLU A 117 -8.03 -8.71 -8.71
CA GLU A 117 -8.13 -9.47 -9.97
C GLU A 117 -8.82 -10.85 -9.83
N HIS A 118 -8.89 -11.44 -8.62
CA HIS A 118 -9.51 -12.76 -8.37
C HIS A 118 -10.83 -12.74 -7.57
N HIS A 119 -11.69 -11.73 -7.78
CA HIS A 119 -13.09 -11.68 -7.30
C HIS A 119 -13.31 -11.41 -5.81
N HIS A 120 -12.83 -10.27 -5.30
CA HIS A 120 -13.24 -9.78 -3.97
C HIS A 120 -13.69 -8.32 -4.01
N GLN A 121 -14.89 -8.07 -3.44
CA GLN A 121 -15.42 -6.72 -3.17
C GLN A 121 -14.45 -5.87 -2.33
N GLU A 122 -13.66 -6.52 -1.46
CA GLU A 122 -12.64 -5.90 -0.62
C GLU A 122 -11.47 -5.26 -1.41
N GLY A 123 -11.19 -5.75 -2.62
CA GLY A 123 -10.12 -5.24 -3.47
C GLY A 123 -10.40 -3.84 -4.02
N GLY A 124 -11.68 -3.51 -4.27
CA GLY A 124 -12.08 -2.20 -4.78
C GLY A 124 -11.89 -1.08 -3.75
N GLN A 125 -12.30 -1.32 -2.50
CA GLN A 125 -12.08 -0.37 -1.40
C GLN A 125 -10.58 -0.19 -1.10
N SER A 126 -9.80 -1.27 -1.14
CA SER A 126 -8.35 -1.24 -0.96
C SER A 126 -7.66 -0.37 -2.03
N THR A 127 -8.10 -0.52 -3.28
CA THR A 127 -7.62 0.28 -4.41
C THR A 127 -7.95 1.77 -4.23
N ALA A 128 -9.18 2.08 -3.81
CA ALA A 128 -9.60 3.45 -3.53
C ALA A 128 -8.77 4.11 -2.42
N ASN A 129 -8.55 3.40 -1.30
CA ASN A 129 -7.74 3.88 -0.17
C ASN A 129 -6.30 4.20 -0.61
N ALA A 130 -5.64 3.25 -1.29
CA ALA A 130 -4.25 3.43 -1.70
C ALA A 130 -4.10 4.56 -2.74
N LEU A 131 -5.04 4.68 -3.67
CA LEU A 131 -4.98 5.70 -4.70
C LEU A 131 -5.17 7.11 -4.14
N ASP A 132 -6.14 7.30 -3.26
CA ASP A 132 -6.35 8.59 -2.62
C ASP A 132 -5.14 9.01 -1.78
N ARG A 133 -4.55 8.08 -1.02
CA ARG A 133 -3.28 8.31 -0.30
C ARG A 133 -2.16 8.76 -1.24
N TYR A 134 -2.00 8.07 -2.37
CA TYR A 134 -1.02 8.43 -3.37
C TYR A 134 -1.27 9.85 -3.90
N LEU A 135 -2.49 10.19 -4.32
CA LEU A 135 -2.82 11.51 -4.86
C LEU A 135 -2.55 12.62 -3.87
N ILE A 136 -3.01 12.46 -2.62
CA ILE A 136 -2.76 13.45 -1.55
C ILE A 136 -1.26 13.62 -1.32
N SER A 137 -0.50 12.51 -1.27
CA SER A 137 0.96 12.56 -1.05
C SER A 137 1.73 13.30 -2.16
N ILE A 138 1.17 13.42 -3.36
CA ILE A 138 1.75 14.18 -4.48
C ILE A 138 1.07 15.55 -4.70
N GLY A 139 0.24 16.00 -3.76
CA GLY A 139 -0.40 17.32 -3.77
C GLY A 139 -1.63 17.44 -4.67
N HIS A 140 -2.34 16.32 -4.88
CA HIS A 140 -3.53 16.23 -5.73
C HIS A 140 -4.77 15.85 -4.92
N ARG A 141 -5.92 16.37 -5.32
CA ARG A 141 -7.22 16.03 -4.72
C ARG A 141 -7.48 14.53 -4.85
N GLN A 142 -7.99 13.93 -3.80
CA GLN A 142 -8.37 12.52 -3.82
C GLN A 142 -9.63 12.30 -4.68
N LEU A 143 -9.83 11.08 -5.18
CA LEU A 143 -10.97 10.75 -6.04
C LEU A 143 -12.13 10.15 -5.24
N PHE A 144 -11.85 9.23 -4.32
CA PHE A 144 -12.87 8.43 -3.63
C PHE A 144 -13.27 8.96 -2.25
N GLY A 145 -12.59 10.00 -1.75
CA GLY A 145 -12.91 10.62 -0.46
C GLY A 145 -12.58 9.72 0.73
N THR A 146 -11.60 8.82 0.59
CA THR A 146 -11.26 7.82 1.61
C THR A 146 -10.38 8.35 2.74
N GLN A 147 -9.63 9.42 2.50
CA GLN A 147 -8.69 9.97 3.48
C GLN A 147 -9.34 11.06 4.31
N TYR A 148 -9.36 10.79 5.62
CA TYR A 148 -9.78 11.72 6.67
C TYR A 148 -8.53 12.19 7.39
N PHE A 149 -8.49 13.47 7.74
CA PHE A 149 -7.35 14.10 8.40
C PHE A 149 -7.78 14.80 9.68
N SER A 150 -6.89 14.83 10.67
CA SER A 150 -7.02 15.63 11.87
C SER A 150 -5.65 16.14 12.29
N GLU A 151 -5.57 17.42 12.67
CA GLU A 151 -4.34 18.09 13.11
C GLU A 151 -3.79 17.55 14.44
N SER A 152 -4.64 16.89 15.23
CA SER A 152 -4.29 16.45 16.58
C SER A 152 -5.04 15.18 16.94
N LEU A 153 -4.39 14.31 17.72
CA LEU A 153 -5.02 13.14 18.34
C LEU A 153 -6.32 13.55 19.08
N GLY A 154 -7.44 12.94 18.70
CA GLY A 154 -8.77 13.24 19.26
C GLY A 154 -9.45 14.50 18.73
N GLY A 155 -8.81 15.25 17.83
CA GLY A 155 -9.33 16.50 17.26
C GLY A 155 -10.53 16.35 16.32
N CYS A 156 -10.92 17.47 15.71
CA CYS A 156 -11.88 17.45 14.61
C CYS A 156 -11.25 16.82 13.37
N PHE A 157 -12.01 15.94 12.72
CA PHE A 157 -11.65 15.43 11.41
C PHE A 157 -12.24 16.30 10.31
N CYS A 158 -11.57 16.31 9.17
CA CYS A 158 -12.05 16.77 7.88
C CYS A 158 -11.75 15.68 6.84
N ILE A 159 -12.36 15.75 5.66
CA ILE A 159 -11.99 14.90 4.51
C ILE A 159 -10.95 15.66 3.69
N GLU A 160 -9.84 15.03 3.31
CA GLU A 160 -8.87 15.68 2.41
C GLU A 160 -9.54 16.13 1.10
N PRO A 161 -9.18 17.27 0.48
CA PRO A 161 -9.92 17.82 -0.66
C PRO A 161 -10.23 16.80 -1.76
N VAL A 162 -11.51 16.72 -2.14
CA VAL A 162 -12.01 15.71 -3.10
C VAL A 162 -12.22 16.31 -4.49
N GLU A 163 -11.87 15.55 -5.53
CA GLU A 163 -12.15 15.93 -6.91
C GLU A 163 -13.65 15.81 -7.22
N ALA A 164 -14.34 16.95 -7.20
CA ALA A 164 -15.79 17.03 -7.42
C ALA A 164 -16.24 16.52 -8.80
N SER A 165 -15.37 16.60 -9.81
CA SER A 165 -15.70 16.10 -11.15
C SER A 165 -15.65 14.58 -11.29
N PHE A 166 -15.10 13.86 -10.30
CA PHE A 166 -15.08 12.39 -10.32
C PHE A 166 -16.48 11.83 -10.01
N PRO A 167 -17.05 10.95 -10.86
CA PRO A 167 -18.45 10.51 -10.70
C PRO A 167 -18.67 9.53 -9.54
N ASP A 168 -19.77 9.71 -8.81
CA ASP A 168 -20.20 8.77 -7.77
C ASP A 168 -20.52 7.37 -8.30
N THR A 169 -20.92 7.24 -9.57
CA THR A 169 -21.08 5.92 -10.20
C THR A 169 -19.78 5.12 -10.17
N ILE A 170 -18.63 5.79 -10.36
CA ILE A 170 -17.32 5.15 -10.26
C ILE A 170 -16.98 4.90 -8.79
N ARG A 171 -17.24 5.86 -7.89
CA ARG A 171 -17.02 5.66 -6.45
C ARG A 171 -17.78 4.44 -5.91
N LEU A 172 -19.06 4.31 -6.25
CA LEU A 172 -19.89 3.18 -5.85
C LEU A 172 -19.44 1.85 -6.45
N SER A 173 -18.99 1.85 -7.72
CA SER A 173 -18.54 0.62 -8.38
C SER A 173 -17.24 0.05 -7.77
N HIS A 174 -16.34 0.90 -7.26
CA HIS A 174 -15.06 0.48 -6.71
C HIS A 174 -15.06 0.43 -5.17
N ALA A 175 -15.50 1.52 -4.53
CA ALA A 175 -15.40 1.69 -3.09
C ALA A 175 -16.72 1.44 -2.36
N HIS A 176 -17.82 1.16 -3.09
CA HIS A 176 -19.15 0.90 -2.54
C HIS A 176 -19.69 2.02 -1.63
N GLN A 177 -19.15 3.23 -1.77
CA GLN A 177 -19.58 4.43 -1.06
C GLN A 177 -19.55 5.61 -2.02
N SER A 178 -20.63 6.37 -2.05
CA SER A 178 -20.73 7.70 -2.67
C SER A 178 -19.94 8.73 -1.88
N LEU A 179 -19.72 9.90 -2.48
CA LEU A 179 -19.10 11.01 -1.77
C LEU A 179 -19.96 11.49 -0.58
N GLN A 180 -21.29 11.51 -0.73
CA GLN A 180 -22.17 11.89 0.38
C GLN A 180 -22.02 10.94 1.58
N GLU A 181 -21.96 9.62 1.35
CA GLU A 181 -21.75 8.64 2.43
C GLU A 181 -20.38 8.81 3.12
N ARG A 182 -19.37 9.38 2.44
CA ARG A 182 -18.09 9.76 3.07
C ARG A 182 -18.27 10.92 4.05
N TYR A 183 -19.02 11.95 3.67
CA TYR A 183 -19.36 13.07 4.57
C TYR A 183 -20.26 12.62 5.72
N ASP A 184 -21.20 11.72 5.49
CA ASP A 184 -22.04 11.16 6.56
C ASP A 184 -21.17 10.41 7.57
N LYS A 185 -20.19 9.62 7.09
CA LYS A 185 -19.18 8.98 7.95
C LYS A 185 -18.30 10.02 8.68
N LEU A 186 -17.93 11.13 8.05
CA LEU A 186 -17.21 12.22 8.71
C LEU A 186 -18.00 12.76 9.90
N ALA A 187 -19.30 13.00 9.71
CA ALA A 187 -20.18 13.48 10.76
C ALA A 187 -20.27 12.50 11.94
N LEU A 188 -20.26 11.19 11.67
CA LEU A 188 -20.18 10.15 12.71
C LEU A 188 -18.83 10.17 13.45
N ILE A 189 -17.71 10.31 12.73
CA ILE A 189 -16.37 10.42 13.34
C ILE A 189 -16.26 11.65 14.26
N ASN A 190 -16.95 12.72 13.89
CA ASN A 190 -16.99 13.97 14.65
C ASN A 190 -18.15 14.06 15.64
N GLU A 191 -18.91 12.97 15.86
CA GLU A 191 -20.05 12.99 16.76
C GLU A 191 -19.63 13.43 18.18
N GLY A 192 -20.43 14.33 18.77
CA GLY A 192 -20.14 14.93 20.08
C GLY A 192 -19.09 16.05 20.05
N LYS A 193 -18.52 16.39 18.88
CA LYS A 193 -17.56 17.50 18.70
C LYS A 193 -18.20 18.66 17.92
N GLN A 194 -17.66 19.87 18.10
CA GLN A 194 -18.08 21.05 17.33
C GLN A 194 -17.21 21.20 16.08
N CYS A 195 -17.44 20.35 15.06
CA CYS A 195 -16.67 20.32 13.82
C CYS A 195 -17.53 20.72 12.61
N SER A 196 -16.91 21.27 11.56
CA SER A 196 -17.60 21.74 10.35
C SER A 196 -18.02 20.62 9.38
N ASN A 197 -17.50 19.40 9.55
CA ASN A 197 -17.79 18.23 8.70
C ASN A 197 -17.63 18.51 7.20
N GLN A 198 -16.55 19.19 6.83
CA GLN A 198 -16.24 19.62 5.46
C GLN A 198 -14.86 19.15 5.02
N ASP A 199 -14.46 19.53 3.80
CA ASP A 199 -13.10 19.31 3.29
C ASP A 199 -12.06 20.05 4.13
N CYS A 200 -10.86 19.48 4.25
CA CYS A 200 -9.74 20.16 4.87
C CYS A 200 -9.35 21.41 4.07
N GLU A 201 -8.85 22.44 4.75
CA GLU A 201 -8.35 23.67 4.12
C GLU A 201 -6.93 23.50 3.56
N HIS A 202 -6.66 22.35 2.93
CA HIS A 202 -5.40 22.04 2.27
C HIS A 202 -5.43 22.45 0.79
N ASP A 203 -4.36 23.09 0.32
CA ASP A 203 -4.24 23.53 -1.08
C ASP A 203 -3.79 22.38 -1.99
N LEU A 204 -4.74 21.51 -2.37
CA LEU A 204 -4.50 20.40 -3.30
C LEU A 204 -4.94 20.74 -4.73
N LYS A 205 -4.08 20.39 -5.69
CA LYS A 205 -4.34 20.56 -7.12
C LYS A 205 -5.50 19.68 -7.57
N PRO A 206 -6.33 20.12 -8.53
CA PRO A 206 -7.34 19.26 -9.16
C PRO A 206 -6.73 17.96 -9.71
N SER A 207 -7.54 16.91 -9.76
CA SER A 207 -7.18 15.60 -10.31
C SER A 207 -8.04 15.30 -11.53
N PRO A 208 -7.92 16.05 -12.64
CA PRO A 208 -8.82 15.91 -13.78
C PRO A 208 -8.76 14.51 -14.41
N LYS A 209 -9.75 14.21 -15.27
CA LYS A 209 -9.79 12.97 -16.05
C LYS A 209 -8.44 12.67 -16.71
N GLY A 210 -7.94 11.47 -16.48
CA GLY A 210 -6.64 11.00 -16.98
C GLY A 210 -5.45 11.19 -16.03
N THR A 211 -5.66 11.79 -14.84
CA THR A 211 -4.62 11.85 -13.79
C THR A 211 -4.11 10.46 -13.41
N VAL A 212 -5.01 9.47 -13.39
CA VAL A 212 -4.68 8.06 -13.13
C VAL A 212 -5.18 7.24 -14.32
N PRO A 213 -4.28 6.67 -15.14
CA PRO A 213 -4.69 5.85 -16.28
C PRO A 213 -5.54 4.66 -15.86
N GLY A 214 -6.60 4.36 -16.62
CA GLY A 214 -7.49 3.23 -16.32
C GLY A 214 -8.51 3.50 -15.22
N PHE A 215 -8.45 4.66 -14.58
CA PHE A 215 -9.51 5.24 -13.75
C PHE A 215 -10.10 6.43 -14.51
N TRP A 216 -11.39 6.74 -14.29
CA TRP A 216 -12.23 7.72 -15.03
C TRP A 216 -13.03 7.24 -16.25
#